data_AF-A0A8T3PAR3-F1
#
_entry.id   AF-A0A8T3PAR3-F1
#
_cell.length_a   1.000
_cell.length_b   1.000
_cell.length_c   1.000
_cell.angle_alpha   90.00
_cell.angle_beta   90.00
_cell.angle_gamma   90.00
#
_symmetry.space_group_name_H-M   'P 1'
#
loop_
_entity.id
_entity.type
_entity.pdbx_description
1 polymer ?
#
loop_
_entity_poly.entity_id
_entity_poly.type
_entity_poly.pdbx_seq_one_letter_code
_entity_poly.pdbx_strand_id
1 'polypeptide(L)'
;MTKSHWSPTMPHWSPTLPGAAVTKLVLMIAVLATLLPFAARPAAAASATCTGWTDQYRPPQTINVRRTSGPAAGTVQTVDFRRYVEVVMRAEWPGYYPIETLKAGAVAVKQYGWFHTMKYRGKTAGGVCYDVIDTTTDQVYIPEKFTPQASHIRAVDLTWHISVRKIRTDGTTRLFLTGYRSGAFVACGADADGFRIYQHSAFYCGKTPTGKNFKGAGLARKGIQRVYYTNVQVVEPGRHNVLGEGEGDAAVFVPGATEGTFSARLFDGGAVGTPAVSPQNVIEMASAEVVSRTSAPVTDDRRDDLIMLARDEAGALRLDVAVAGPEGYAAPTTWWSSTEAPFTNTGMKLVAGDFDADGRADAGILIARSGRGPVQSDFYLLRSTGSGFAAPELWWTGSFNPAIGVAYAADPTGDGRADLILEMDRGTLGMRYAVVPSRNHGGGLDARVDRLDLASARRASTRTAIGDIDRDGYDDIVLVMPAATGSQIVALRSTGAALEQRVMWQSADDAIERIKIGAADIDYDGRTDVVMYEDLGEGLGTRLRTLLSDGATMTGNFWLDDVALEWSTIEPF
;
A
#
# COMPACT_ATOMS: atom_id res chain seq x y z
N MET A 1 16.72 -69.47 -39.92
CA MET A 1 18.08 -68.96 -39.66
C MET A 1 17.90 -67.72 -38.77
N THR A 2 18.08 -67.85 -37.45
CA THR A 2 19.31 -67.51 -36.68
C THR A 2 19.49 -66.00 -36.52
N LYS A 3 19.24 -65.41 -35.33
CA LYS A 3 20.13 -65.31 -34.12
C LYS A 3 21.22 -64.23 -34.31
N SER A 4 21.79 -63.52 -33.31
CA SER A 4 21.79 -63.49 -31.82
C SER A 4 22.65 -62.26 -31.38
N HIS A 5 22.76 -61.70 -30.16
CA HIS A 5 22.14 -61.69 -28.80
C HIS A 5 22.86 -60.51 -28.04
N TRP A 6 22.61 -60.02 -26.81
CA TRP A 6 21.79 -60.31 -25.59
C TRP A 6 21.43 -58.92 -24.94
N SER A 7 20.75 -58.67 -23.81
CA SER A 7 20.60 -59.27 -22.45
C SER A 7 21.77 -59.01 -21.47
N PRO A 8 21.57 -58.97 -20.14
CA PRO A 8 20.36 -59.15 -19.31
C PRO A 8 19.76 -57.76 -18.87
N THR A 9 19.14 -57.43 -17.70
CA THR A 9 18.96 -58.08 -16.38
C THR A 9 17.65 -57.64 -15.66
N MET A 10 17.66 -57.42 -14.33
CA MET A 10 16.54 -57.26 -13.36
C MET A 10 17.11 -56.61 -12.06
N PRO A 11 16.37 -56.30 -10.94
CA PRO A 11 15.11 -56.92 -10.47
C PRO A 11 14.04 -56.00 -9.81
N HIS A 12 12.92 -56.63 -9.42
CA HIS A 12 11.94 -56.15 -8.42
C HIS A 12 12.36 -56.51 -6.98
N TRP A 13 11.66 -56.00 -5.95
CA TRP A 13 10.88 -56.82 -4.98
C TRP A 13 10.01 -55.96 -4.02
N SER A 14 9.05 -56.58 -3.32
CA SER A 14 8.00 -55.97 -2.47
C SER A 14 8.32 -56.11 -0.96
N PRO A 15 7.48 -55.67 0.03
CA PRO A 15 6.31 -56.50 0.44
C PRO A 15 5.10 -55.82 1.17
N THR A 16 3.88 -56.38 1.00
CA THR A 16 2.75 -56.49 2.00
C THR A 16 2.09 -55.21 2.60
N LEU A 17 0.88 -55.19 3.19
CA LEU A 17 0.00 -56.21 3.84
C LEU A 17 -1.50 -56.13 3.39
N PRO A 18 -2.37 -57.10 3.76
CA PRO A 18 -3.78 -57.18 3.32
C PRO A 18 -4.85 -57.02 4.42
N GLY A 19 -6.14 -56.96 4.04
CA GLY A 19 -7.19 -57.69 4.79
C GLY A 19 -8.52 -56.98 5.16
N ALA A 20 -9.60 -57.36 4.45
CA ALA A 20 -10.97 -57.63 4.93
C ALA A 20 -11.79 -56.61 5.78
N ALA A 21 -12.82 -56.06 5.12
CA ALA A 21 -14.25 -56.02 5.51
C ALA A 21 -14.71 -55.69 6.95
N VAL A 22 -15.54 -54.65 7.08
CA VAL A 22 -16.55 -54.49 8.15
C VAL A 22 -17.92 -54.14 7.53
N THR A 23 -19.00 -54.65 8.13
CA THR A 23 -20.38 -54.64 7.60
C THR A 23 -21.10 -53.29 7.75
N LYS A 24 -21.97 -52.94 6.79
CA LYS A 24 -22.92 -51.82 6.95
C LYS A 24 -23.95 -52.13 8.05
N LEU A 25 -24.14 -51.22 9.00
CA LEU A 25 -25.30 -51.20 9.90
C LEU A 25 -26.02 -49.86 9.76
N VAL A 26 -27.29 -49.89 9.36
CA VAL A 26 -28.17 -48.72 9.30
C VAL A 26 -29.21 -48.84 10.41
N LEU A 27 -29.17 -47.93 11.38
CA LEU A 27 -30.11 -47.91 12.49
C LEU A 27 -31.18 -46.83 12.25
N MET A 28 -32.37 -47.24 11.83
CA MET A 28 -33.53 -46.34 11.82
C MET A 28 -34.07 -46.15 13.25
N ILE A 29 -34.10 -44.90 13.72
CA ILE A 29 -34.83 -44.53 14.94
C ILE A 29 -36.06 -43.73 14.52
N ALA A 30 -37.25 -44.30 14.72
CA ALA A 30 -38.52 -43.61 14.49
C ALA A 30 -38.90 -42.80 15.74
N VAL A 31 -38.89 -41.47 15.63
CA VAL A 31 -39.34 -40.57 16.70
C VAL A 31 -40.79 -40.16 16.45
N LEU A 32 -41.68 -40.54 17.37
CA LEU A 32 -43.11 -40.23 17.29
C LEU A 32 -43.38 -38.83 17.89
N ALA A 33 -43.49 -37.81 17.04
CA ALA A 33 -43.75 -36.44 17.48
C ALA A 33 -45.25 -36.19 17.72
N THR A 34 -45.61 -35.78 18.95
CA THR A 34 -46.97 -35.36 19.30
C THR A 34 -47.22 -33.90 18.91
N LEU A 35 -48.26 -33.67 18.10
CA LEU A 35 -48.62 -32.33 17.62
C LEU A 35 -49.38 -31.53 18.69
N LEU A 36 -48.69 -30.58 19.32
CA LEU A 36 -49.33 -29.44 19.97
C LEU A 36 -49.42 -28.27 18.98
N PRO A 37 -50.56 -27.54 18.90
CA PRO A 37 -50.68 -26.40 18.01
C PRO A 37 -49.83 -25.24 18.52
N PHE A 38 -48.65 -25.05 17.93
CA PHE A 38 -47.84 -23.86 18.14
C PHE A 38 -48.59 -22.65 17.62
N ALA A 39 -49.19 -21.87 18.52
CA ALA A 39 -49.75 -20.57 18.16
C ALA A 39 -48.60 -19.69 17.67
N ALA A 40 -48.58 -19.37 16.38
CA ALA A 40 -47.52 -18.59 15.79
C ALA A 40 -47.45 -17.23 16.50
N ARG A 41 -46.35 -16.98 17.22
CA ARG A 41 -46.05 -15.63 17.70
C ARG A 41 -46.02 -14.72 16.47
N PRO A 42 -46.66 -13.53 16.49
CA PRO A 42 -46.52 -12.58 15.39
C PRO A 42 -45.03 -12.32 15.20
N ALA A 43 -44.55 -12.40 13.97
CA ALA A 43 -43.15 -12.10 13.66
C ALA A 43 -42.86 -10.68 14.16
N ALA A 44 -41.84 -10.53 15.00
CA ALA A 44 -41.39 -9.21 15.44
C ALA A 44 -41.08 -8.39 14.19
N ALA A 45 -41.69 -7.20 14.08
CA ALA A 45 -41.50 -6.35 12.91
C ALA A 45 -39.99 -6.07 12.77
N ALA A 46 -39.40 -6.56 11.67
CA ALA A 46 -37.98 -6.41 11.42
C ALA A 46 -37.60 -4.93 11.46
N SER A 47 -36.45 -4.60 12.08
CA SER A 47 -35.96 -3.23 12.15
C SER A 47 -35.94 -2.62 10.75
N ALA A 48 -36.68 -1.52 10.55
CA ALA A 48 -36.88 -0.90 9.24
C ALA A 48 -35.65 -0.08 8.78
N THR A 49 -34.46 -0.60 9.03
CA THR A 49 -33.14 0.00 8.84
C THR A 49 -32.35 -0.82 7.82
N CYS A 50 -31.59 -0.15 6.95
CA CYS A 50 -30.76 -0.82 5.96
C CYS A 50 -29.50 -1.48 6.57
N THR A 51 -28.50 -1.75 5.72
CA THR A 51 -27.25 -2.48 6.02
C THR A 51 -26.56 -2.09 7.33
N GLY A 52 -26.69 -0.85 7.80
CA GLY A 52 -26.31 -0.45 9.15
C GLY A 52 -24.80 -0.52 9.39
N TRP A 53 -24.01 -0.32 8.33
CA TRP A 53 -22.57 -0.52 8.31
C TRP A 53 -21.87 0.37 9.35
N THR A 54 -20.95 -0.24 10.12
CA THR A 54 -20.26 0.42 11.24
C THR A 54 -18.81 0.77 10.93
N ASP A 55 -18.14 -0.02 10.07
CA ASP A 55 -16.74 0.18 9.71
C ASP A 55 -16.58 1.50 8.91
N GLN A 56 -15.54 2.25 9.27
CA GLN A 56 -15.22 3.57 8.72
C GLN A 56 -13.95 3.56 7.86
N TYR A 57 -13.26 2.43 7.73
CA TYR A 57 -12.05 2.24 6.94
C TYR A 57 -12.27 1.22 5.82
N ARG A 58 -12.98 0.11 6.08
CA ARG A 58 -13.38 -0.87 5.04
C ARG A 58 -14.77 -0.52 4.47
N PRO A 59 -14.95 -0.47 3.13
CA PRO A 59 -16.26 -0.32 2.50
C PRO A 59 -17.20 -1.52 2.77
N PRO A 60 -18.53 -1.33 2.71
CA PRO A 60 -19.49 -2.42 2.86
C PRO A 60 -19.37 -3.44 1.72
N GLN A 61 -19.72 -4.70 1.99
CA GLN A 61 -19.82 -5.72 0.95
C GLN A 61 -21.03 -5.51 0.01
N THR A 62 -22.14 -4.95 0.52
CA THR A 62 -23.37 -4.75 -0.27
C THR A 62 -24.07 -3.43 0.03
N ILE A 63 -24.95 -3.01 -0.89
CA ILE A 63 -25.82 -1.83 -0.77
C ILE A 63 -27.22 -2.14 -1.28
N ASN A 64 -28.25 -1.54 -0.67
CA ASN A 64 -29.65 -1.69 -1.09
C ASN A 64 -30.04 -0.53 -2.01
N VAL A 65 -30.15 -0.83 -3.30
CA VAL A 65 -30.51 0.12 -4.36
C VAL A 65 -32.01 -0.01 -4.68
N ARG A 66 -32.77 1.06 -4.47
CA ARG A 66 -34.12 1.17 -5.05
C ARG A 66 -33.99 1.38 -6.56
N ARG A 67 -34.56 0.48 -7.34
CA ARG A 67 -34.58 0.54 -8.80
C ARG A 67 -35.79 1.30 -9.33
N THR A 68 -35.58 2.16 -10.31
CA THR A 68 -36.62 2.93 -11.03
C THR A 68 -36.64 2.62 -12.52
N SER A 69 -35.63 1.89 -13.01
CA SER A 69 -35.47 1.52 -14.41
C SER A 69 -35.01 0.07 -14.57
N GLY A 70 -35.09 -0.45 -15.80
CA GLY A 70 -34.74 -1.84 -16.12
C GLY A 70 -35.78 -2.87 -15.61
N PRO A 71 -35.48 -4.18 -15.73
CA PRO A 71 -36.40 -5.26 -15.35
C PRO A 71 -36.77 -5.27 -13.86
N ALA A 72 -35.99 -4.62 -13.02
CA ALA A 72 -36.18 -4.53 -11.57
C ALA A 72 -36.93 -3.26 -11.10
N ALA A 73 -37.41 -2.41 -12.01
CA ALA A 73 -38.04 -1.14 -11.67
C ALA A 73 -39.20 -1.29 -10.66
N GLY A 74 -39.18 -0.46 -9.61
CA GLY A 74 -40.12 -0.51 -8.49
C GLY A 74 -39.66 -1.35 -7.30
N THR A 75 -38.63 -2.19 -7.45
CA THR A 75 -38.09 -3.02 -6.36
C THR A 75 -36.92 -2.35 -5.62
N VAL A 76 -36.51 -2.96 -4.51
CA VAL A 76 -35.20 -2.74 -3.89
C VAL A 76 -34.35 -3.98 -4.17
N GLN A 77 -33.12 -3.78 -4.67
CA GLN A 77 -32.14 -4.83 -4.88
C GLN A 77 -30.97 -4.66 -3.91
N THR A 78 -30.58 -5.72 -3.22
CA THR A 78 -29.26 -5.80 -2.58
C THR A 78 -28.23 -6.12 -3.66
N VAL A 79 -27.19 -5.31 -3.77
CA VAL A 79 -26.17 -5.36 -4.84
C VAL A 79 -24.78 -5.44 -4.19
N ASP A 80 -23.85 -6.18 -4.79
CA ASP A 80 -22.42 -6.08 -4.47
C ASP A 80 -21.94 -4.61 -4.58
N PHE A 81 -21.19 -4.16 -3.58
CA PHE A 81 -20.87 -2.74 -3.47
C PHE A 81 -19.82 -2.27 -4.48
N ARG A 82 -18.83 -3.11 -4.82
CA ARG A 82 -17.84 -2.77 -5.86
C ARG A 82 -18.53 -2.60 -7.20
N ARG A 83 -19.42 -3.55 -7.54
CA ARG A 83 -20.21 -3.53 -8.77
C ARG A 83 -21.17 -2.34 -8.84
N TYR A 84 -21.73 -1.91 -7.71
CA TYR A 84 -22.51 -0.67 -7.64
C TYR A 84 -21.64 0.54 -8.04
N VAL A 85 -20.46 0.69 -7.44
CA VAL A 85 -19.53 1.80 -7.70
C VAL A 85 -19.03 1.80 -9.15
N GLU A 86 -18.66 0.65 -9.72
CA GLU A 86 -18.25 0.53 -11.13
C GLU A 86 -19.33 1.02 -12.11
N VAL A 87 -20.58 0.60 -11.88
CA VAL A 87 -21.72 0.91 -12.78
C VAL A 87 -22.13 2.38 -12.65
N VAL A 88 -22.09 2.95 -11.44
CA VAL A 88 -22.30 4.39 -11.23
C VAL A 88 -21.18 5.20 -11.88
N MET A 89 -19.92 4.82 -11.68
CA MET A 89 -18.78 5.43 -12.36
C MET A 89 -18.99 5.43 -13.88
N ARG A 90 -19.41 4.29 -14.46
CA ARG A 90 -19.72 4.20 -15.89
C ARG A 90 -20.90 5.07 -16.34
N ALA A 91 -21.92 5.20 -15.50
CA ALA A 91 -23.15 5.94 -15.82
C ALA A 91 -22.94 7.46 -15.79
N GLU A 92 -22.12 7.94 -14.85
CA GLU A 92 -22.05 9.36 -14.49
C GLU A 92 -20.70 10.03 -14.76
N TRP A 93 -19.61 9.26 -14.93
CA TRP A 93 -18.29 9.78 -15.28
C TRP A 93 -17.90 9.40 -16.73
N PRO A 94 -17.29 10.30 -17.52
CA PRO A 94 -16.85 9.96 -18.86
C PRO A 94 -15.49 9.24 -18.83
N GLY A 95 -15.47 7.94 -19.13
CA GLY A 95 -14.27 7.07 -19.08
C GLY A 95 -13.09 7.42 -20.00
N TYR A 96 -13.15 8.54 -20.74
CA TYR A 96 -12.02 9.14 -21.46
C TYR A 96 -11.31 10.26 -20.67
N TYR A 97 -11.78 10.56 -19.45
CA TYR A 97 -11.12 11.50 -18.55
C TYR A 97 -9.77 10.93 -18.05
N PRO A 98 -8.80 11.78 -17.67
CA PRO A 98 -7.53 11.32 -17.11
C PRO A 98 -7.73 10.36 -15.94
N ILE A 99 -6.88 9.33 -15.83
CA ILE A 99 -7.04 8.29 -14.81
C ILE A 99 -7.09 8.89 -13.40
N GLU A 100 -6.31 9.92 -13.11
CA GLU A 100 -6.32 10.65 -11.83
C GLU A 100 -7.64 11.35 -11.53
N THR A 101 -8.31 11.87 -12.56
CA THR A 101 -9.66 12.42 -12.45
C THR A 101 -10.68 11.31 -12.17
N LEU A 102 -10.53 10.14 -12.79
CA LEU A 102 -11.38 8.98 -12.54
C LEU A 102 -11.13 8.35 -11.16
N LYS A 103 -9.89 8.29 -10.67
CA LYS A 103 -9.53 7.90 -9.30
C LYS A 103 -10.22 8.81 -8.28
N ALA A 104 -10.11 10.13 -8.46
CA ALA A 104 -10.76 11.11 -7.57
C ALA A 104 -12.30 10.97 -7.60
N GLY A 105 -12.88 10.71 -8.77
CA GLY A 105 -14.30 10.41 -8.96
C GLY A 105 -14.73 9.09 -8.31
N ALA A 106 -13.94 8.02 -8.42
CA ALA A 106 -14.22 6.70 -7.86
C ALA A 106 -14.33 6.75 -6.34
N VAL A 107 -13.40 7.44 -5.65
CA VAL A 107 -13.49 7.67 -4.21
C VAL A 107 -14.76 8.48 -3.85
N ALA A 108 -15.10 9.51 -4.63
CA ALA A 108 -16.31 10.30 -4.39
C ALA A 108 -17.61 9.51 -4.59
N VAL A 109 -17.66 8.61 -5.59
CA VAL A 109 -18.77 7.68 -5.85
C VAL A 109 -18.88 6.64 -4.74
N LYS A 110 -17.79 5.95 -4.41
CA LYS A 110 -17.71 4.94 -3.35
C LYS A 110 -18.14 5.52 -2.01
N GLN A 111 -17.62 6.69 -1.63
CA GLN A 111 -17.93 7.28 -0.34
C GLN A 111 -19.38 7.80 -0.23
N TYR A 112 -20.06 8.13 -1.33
CA TYR A 112 -21.48 8.50 -1.29
C TYR A 112 -22.35 7.29 -0.89
N GLY A 113 -22.20 6.16 -1.59
CA GLY A 113 -22.93 4.93 -1.30
C GLY A 113 -22.62 4.38 0.10
N TRP A 114 -21.34 4.36 0.48
CA TRP A 114 -20.87 3.93 1.80
C TRP A 114 -21.42 4.80 2.93
N PHE A 115 -21.45 6.12 2.76
CA PHE A 115 -22.06 6.99 3.76
C PHE A 115 -23.54 6.64 3.98
N HIS A 116 -24.28 6.24 2.95
CA HIS A 116 -25.69 5.86 3.09
C HIS A 116 -25.92 4.48 3.71
N THR A 117 -25.05 3.49 3.50
CA THR A 117 -25.12 2.21 4.25
C THR A 117 -24.87 2.39 5.75
N MET A 118 -24.03 3.36 6.11
CA MET A 118 -23.76 3.75 7.51
C MET A 118 -24.80 4.70 8.12
N LYS A 119 -25.49 5.48 7.30
CA LYS A 119 -26.41 6.56 7.71
C LYS A 119 -27.74 6.44 6.98
N TYR A 120 -28.47 5.41 7.40
CA TYR A 120 -29.86 5.19 6.99
C TYR A 120 -30.72 6.43 7.25
N ARG A 121 -31.53 6.79 6.25
CA ARG A 121 -32.25 8.07 6.13
C ARG A 121 -33.78 7.91 6.11
N GLY A 122 -34.29 6.83 6.70
CA GLY A 122 -35.74 6.60 6.84
C GLY A 122 -36.49 6.41 5.52
N LYS A 123 -35.85 5.81 4.50
CA LYS A 123 -36.44 5.61 3.17
C LYS A 123 -36.84 4.14 2.95
N THR A 124 -38.05 3.94 2.43
CA THR A 124 -38.60 2.63 2.08
C THR A 124 -39.34 2.68 0.74
N ALA A 125 -39.44 1.53 0.07
CA ALA A 125 -40.26 1.29 -1.10
C ALA A 125 -40.90 -0.10 -0.98
N GLY A 126 -42.22 -0.20 -1.14
CA GLY A 126 -42.95 -1.46 -0.90
C GLY A 126 -42.83 -2.00 0.53
N GLY A 127 -42.49 -1.14 1.51
CA GLY A 127 -42.17 -1.53 2.89
C GLY A 127 -40.71 -1.93 3.13
N VAL A 128 -39.93 -2.22 2.07
CA VAL A 128 -38.51 -2.57 2.16
C VAL A 128 -37.67 -1.29 2.25
N CYS A 129 -36.70 -1.23 3.16
CA CYS A 129 -35.80 -0.09 3.31
C CYS A 129 -34.72 -0.07 2.20
N TYR A 130 -34.26 1.12 1.81
CA TYR A 130 -33.17 1.26 0.83
C TYR A 130 -32.17 2.36 1.20
N ASP A 131 -30.91 2.14 0.82
CA ASP A 131 -29.79 3.05 1.04
C ASP A 131 -29.86 4.21 0.02
N VAL A 132 -29.91 3.87 -1.26
CA VAL A 132 -29.82 4.77 -2.44
C VAL A 132 -30.90 4.47 -3.49
N ILE A 133 -31.29 5.45 -4.31
CA ILE A 133 -32.17 5.26 -5.48
C ILE A 133 -31.36 5.45 -6.78
N ASP A 134 -31.62 4.64 -7.82
CA ASP A 134 -30.87 4.62 -9.09
C ASP A 134 -31.12 5.84 -10.04
N THR A 135 -31.28 7.03 -9.48
CA THR A 135 -31.54 8.30 -10.19
C THR A 135 -30.55 9.37 -9.79
N THR A 136 -30.55 10.50 -10.51
CA THR A 136 -29.80 11.73 -10.16
C THR A 136 -30.23 12.40 -8.84
N THR A 137 -31.13 11.79 -8.07
CA THR A 137 -31.39 12.11 -6.66
C THR A 137 -30.27 11.61 -5.74
N ASP A 138 -29.65 10.49 -6.11
CA ASP A 138 -28.45 9.94 -5.47
C ASP A 138 -27.38 9.69 -6.54
N GLN A 139 -27.39 8.49 -7.15
CA GLN A 139 -26.43 8.05 -8.16
C GLN A 139 -27.10 7.03 -9.11
N VAL A 140 -26.92 7.19 -10.42
CA VAL A 140 -27.58 6.37 -11.45
C VAL A 140 -26.95 4.97 -11.56
N TYR A 141 -27.67 3.95 -11.08
CA TYR A 141 -27.27 2.53 -11.17
C TYR A 141 -28.19 1.75 -12.13
N ILE A 142 -27.76 1.59 -13.38
CA ILE A 142 -28.51 0.84 -14.41
C ILE A 142 -27.57 -0.21 -15.05
N PRO A 143 -27.29 -1.34 -14.37
CA PRO A 143 -26.32 -2.34 -14.82
C PRO A 143 -26.70 -3.01 -16.14
N GLU A 144 -27.98 -2.97 -16.52
CA GLU A 144 -28.49 -3.48 -17.80
C GLU A 144 -28.20 -2.53 -18.98
N LYS A 145 -27.72 -1.32 -18.70
CA LYS A 145 -27.39 -0.28 -19.69
C LYS A 145 -25.90 0.13 -19.66
N PHE A 146 -25.30 0.12 -18.47
CA PHE A 146 -23.98 0.71 -18.22
C PHE A 146 -22.94 -0.35 -17.85
N THR A 147 -22.45 -1.08 -18.87
CA THR A 147 -21.27 -1.95 -18.73
C THR A 147 -20.01 -1.10 -18.47
N PRO A 148 -19.31 -1.28 -17.33
CA PRO A 148 -18.09 -0.55 -17.02
C PRO A 148 -16.99 -0.74 -18.06
N GLN A 149 -16.19 0.31 -18.26
CA GLN A 149 -15.00 0.27 -19.13
C GLN A 149 -13.75 0.09 -18.26
N ALA A 150 -12.67 -0.44 -18.83
CA ALA A 150 -11.42 -0.70 -18.12
C ALA A 150 -10.89 0.50 -17.30
N SER A 151 -11.02 1.73 -17.81
CA SER A 151 -10.62 2.96 -17.10
C SER A 151 -11.46 3.26 -15.84
N HIS A 152 -12.73 2.84 -15.79
CA HIS A 152 -13.55 2.94 -14.57
C HIS A 152 -13.18 1.84 -13.57
N ILE A 153 -12.97 0.61 -14.06
CA ILE A 153 -12.59 -0.55 -13.25
C ILE A 153 -11.25 -0.26 -12.56
N ARG A 154 -10.18 0.02 -13.33
CA ARG A 154 -8.85 0.44 -12.85
C ARG A 154 -8.92 1.59 -11.83
N ALA A 155 -9.78 2.60 -12.05
CA ALA A 155 -9.94 3.71 -11.11
C ALA A 155 -10.61 3.31 -9.79
N VAL A 156 -11.54 2.35 -9.81
CA VAL A 156 -12.18 1.79 -8.60
C VAL A 156 -11.21 0.86 -7.88
N ASP A 157 -10.46 0.03 -8.61
CA ASP A 157 -9.50 -0.93 -8.06
C ASP A 157 -8.37 -0.21 -7.28
N LEU A 158 -7.68 0.72 -7.95
CA LEU A 158 -6.59 1.51 -7.38
C LEU A 158 -7.01 2.41 -6.22
N THR A 159 -8.31 2.62 -6.01
CA THR A 159 -8.84 3.48 -4.93
C THR A 159 -9.76 2.75 -3.96
N TRP A 160 -9.79 1.40 -3.98
CA TRP A 160 -10.76 0.63 -3.19
C TRP A 160 -10.54 0.76 -1.67
N HIS A 161 -9.29 0.90 -1.23
CA HIS A 161 -8.89 1.15 0.16
C HIS A 161 -9.04 2.63 0.57
N ILE A 162 -8.77 3.57 -0.33
CA ILE A 162 -8.69 5.02 -0.04
C ILE A 162 -10.01 5.64 0.44
N SER A 163 -9.99 6.44 1.51
CA SER A 163 -11.11 7.27 1.95
C SER A 163 -10.71 8.75 2.14
N VAL A 164 -11.68 9.66 2.11
CA VAL A 164 -11.44 11.09 2.40
C VAL A 164 -12.27 11.48 3.62
N ARG A 165 -11.63 11.93 4.69
CA ARG A 165 -12.27 12.09 6.01
C ARG A 165 -12.34 13.55 6.40
N LYS A 166 -13.51 14.05 6.82
CA LYS A 166 -13.65 15.45 7.26
C LYS A 166 -13.08 15.60 8.66
N ILE A 167 -12.15 16.55 8.84
CA ILE A 167 -11.55 16.89 10.13
C ILE A 167 -12.58 17.68 10.97
N ARG A 168 -12.68 17.39 12.27
CA ARG A 168 -13.46 18.15 13.25
C ARG A 168 -12.57 19.17 13.99
N THR A 169 -13.20 20.10 14.71
CA THR A 169 -12.53 21.06 15.60
C THR A 169 -11.81 20.44 16.80
N ASP A 170 -12.06 19.16 17.09
CA ASP A 170 -11.35 18.36 18.11
C ASP A 170 -10.17 17.54 17.52
N GLY A 171 -9.83 17.75 16.25
CA GLY A 171 -8.79 17.00 15.52
C GLY A 171 -9.24 15.64 15.00
N THR A 172 -10.31 15.04 15.53
CA THR A 172 -10.79 13.72 15.08
C THR A 172 -11.40 13.80 13.68
N THR A 173 -11.30 12.71 12.92
CA THR A 173 -11.88 12.63 11.57
C THR A 173 -13.13 11.76 11.51
N ARG A 174 -13.84 11.83 10.37
CA ARG A 174 -14.98 10.95 10.06
C ARG A 174 -15.21 10.83 8.56
N LEU A 175 -15.81 9.71 8.16
CA LEU A 175 -16.46 9.64 6.84
C LEU A 175 -17.56 10.72 6.73
N PHE A 176 -17.69 11.31 5.56
CA PHE A 176 -18.72 12.31 5.25
C PHE A 176 -19.35 12.02 3.88
N LEU A 177 -20.59 12.49 3.68
CA LEU A 177 -21.26 12.41 2.39
C LEU A 177 -20.50 13.27 1.37
N THR A 178 -19.75 12.61 0.49
CA THR A 178 -19.11 13.21 -0.68
C THR A 178 -20.15 13.66 -1.69
N GLY A 179 -19.71 14.28 -2.79
CA GLY A 179 -20.58 14.54 -3.92
C GLY A 179 -19.79 14.98 -5.14
N TYR A 180 -20.47 15.01 -6.28
CA TYR A 180 -19.93 15.50 -7.54
C TYR A 180 -21.04 16.07 -8.43
N ARG A 181 -20.66 16.94 -9.37
CA ARG A 181 -21.55 17.53 -10.39
C ARG A 181 -20.76 17.80 -11.67
N SER A 182 -21.42 17.92 -12.81
CA SER A 182 -20.71 18.15 -14.09
C SER A 182 -19.89 19.44 -14.10
N GLY A 183 -20.40 20.53 -13.52
CA GLY A 183 -19.67 21.80 -13.39
C GLY A 183 -19.50 22.54 -14.72
N ALA A 184 -18.47 23.38 -14.79
CA ALA A 184 -18.15 24.17 -15.98
C ALA A 184 -16.78 23.81 -16.57
N PHE A 185 -16.57 24.06 -17.87
CA PHE A 185 -15.28 23.89 -18.54
C PHE A 185 -14.30 25.05 -18.24
N VAL A 186 -14.16 25.40 -16.96
CA VAL A 186 -13.27 26.42 -16.42
C VAL A 186 -11.85 25.85 -16.19
N ALA A 187 -10.95 26.59 -15.55
CA ALA A 187 -9.65 26.05 -15.12
C ALA A 187 -9.83 25.04 -13.97
N CYS A 188 -8.79 24.25 -13.67
CA CYS A 188 -8.79 23.35 -12.50
C CYS A 188 -9.24 24.09 -11.23
N GLY A 189 -10.24 23.55 -10.52
CA GLY A 189 -10.72 24.08 -9.24
C GLY A 189 -11.47 25.41 -9.30
N ALA A 190 -11.63 26.05 -10.46
CA ALA A 190 -12.18 27.41 -10.54
C ALA A 190 -13.69 27.52 -10.24
N ASP A 191 -14.39 26.39 -10.10
CA ASP A 191 -15.77 26.26 -9.60
C ASP A 191 -15.86 25.41 -8.31
N ALA A 192 -14.74 25.15 -7.63
CA ALA A 192 -14.70 24.37 -6.39
C ALA A 192 -15.37 25.12 -5.21
N ASP A 193 -16.13 24.38 -4.40
CA ASP A 193 -16.85 24.90 -3.23
C ASP A 193 -16.35 24.32 -1.89
N GLY A 194 -15.27 23.53 -1.93
CA GLY A 194 -14.70 22.87 -0.77
C GLY A 194 -15.51 21.67 -0.23
N PHE A 195 -16.55 21.22 -0.94
CA PHE A 195 -17.42 20.12 -0.55
C PHE A 195 -17.64 19.05 -1.65
N ARG A 196 -17.61 19.39 -2.94
CA ARG A 196 -17.85 18.43 -4.03
C ARG A 196 -16.93 18.59 -5.24
N ILE A 197 -16.69 17.49 -5.96
CA ILE A 197 -15.88 17.49 -7.19
C ILE A 197 -16.73 17.97 -8.38
N TYR A 198 -16.21 18.95 -9.13
CA TYR A 198 -16.82 19.41 -10.37
C TYR A 198 -16.11 18.75 -11.56
N GLN A 199 -16.83 17.92 -12.34
CA GLN A 199 -16.22 16.96 -13.26
C GLN A 199 -15.45 17.61 -14.42
N HIS A 200 -16.01 18.66 -15.04
CA HIS A 200 -15.43 19.32 -16.21
C HIS A 200 -14.18 20.14 -15.87
N SER A 201 -14.08 20.68 -14.66
CA SER A 201 -12.91 21.37 -14.13
C SER A 201 -11.90 20.38 -13.53
N ALA A 202 -12.35 19.28 -12.91
CA ALA A 202 -11.48 18.19 -12.45
C ALA A 202 -10.76 17.48 -13.60
N PHE A 203 -11.41 17.34 -14.77
CA PHE A 203 -10.77 16.90 -16.02
C PHE A 203 -9.55 17.77 -16.37
N TYR A 204 -9.62 19.08 -16.17
CA TYR A 204 -8.47 19.96 -16.37
C TYR A 204 -7.42 19.83 -15.26
N CYS A 205 -7.80 19.49 -14.02
CA CYS A 205 -6.83 19.19 -12.96
C CYS A 205 -5.94 17.99 -13.35
N GLY A 206 -6.53 16.85 -13.71
CA GLY A 206 -5.77 15.64 -14.07
C GLY A 206 -5.17 15.65 -15.48
N LYS A 207 -5.43 16.66 -16.30
CA LYS A 207 -4.90 16.72 -17.67
C LYS A 207 -3.48 17.30 -17.69
N THR A 208 -2.53 16.52 -18.21
CA THR A 208 -1.14 16.92 -18.46
C THR A 208 -1.04 18.19 -19.33
N PRO A 209 -0.17 19.16 -19.01
CA PRO A 209 0.08 20.33 -19.87
C PRO A 209 0.79 19.98 -21.18
N THR A 210 0.28 20.47 -22.33
CA THR A 210 0.89 20.23 -23.66
C THR A 210 0.93 21.49 -24.53
N GLY A 211 1.65 22.53 -24.10
CA GLY A 211 1.94 23.73 -24.90
C GLY A 211 1.41 25.05 -24.33
N LYS A 212 1.61 26.15 -25.06
CA LYS A 212 1.56 27.52 -24.51
C LYS A 212 0.18 28.07 -24.08
N ASN A 213 -0.93 27.46 -24.51
CA ASN A 213 -2.30 27.93 -24.23
C ASN A 213 -3.07 26.96 -23.33
N PHE A 214 -2.51 26.56 -22.19
CA PHE A 214 -3.01 25.41 -21.43
C PHE A 214 -3.90 25.72 -20.23
N LYS A 215 -4.90 24.84 -20.02
CA LYS A 215 -5.76 24.76 -18.82
C LYS A 215 -5.44 23.57 -17.91
N GLY A 216 -4.62 22.63 -18.39
CA GLY A 216 -4.25 21.41 -17.67
C GLY A 216 -3.29 21.68 -16.51
N ALA A 217 -3.35 20.87 -15.45
CA ALA A 217 -2.45 20.99 -14.29
C ALA A 217 -1.58 19.74 -14.04
N GLY A 218 -1.98 18.54 -14.49
CA GLY A 218 -1.22 17.29 -14.30
C GLY A 218 -1.30 16.65 -12.91
N LEU A 219 -2.18 17.16 -12.05
CA LEU A 219 -2.31 16.73 -10.64
C LEU A 219 -2.70 15.24 -10.54
N ALA A 220 -2.04 14.52 -9.63
CA ALA A 220 -2.48 13.20 -9.20
C ALA A 220 -3.76 13.28 -8.35
N ARG A 221 -4.42 12.15 -8.11
CA ARG A 221 -5.67 12.03 -7.32
C ARG A 221 -5.63 12.86 -6.04
N LYS A 222 -4.54 12.77 -5.26
CA LYS A 222 -4.40 13.44 -3.96
C LYS A 222 -4.49 14.96 -4.14
N GLY A 223 -3.72 15.55 -5.06
CA GLY A 223 -3.85 16.95 -5.47
C GLY A 223 -5.26 17.33 -5.97
N ILE A 224 -5.90 16.52 -6.81
CA ILE A 224 -7.29 16.76 -7.26
C ILE A 224 -8.27 16.79 -6.07
N GLN A 225 -8.11 15.89 -5.09
CA GLN A 225 -8.94 15.85 -3.89
C GLN A 225 -8.71 17.07 -2.98
N ARG A 226 -7.46 17.49 -2.77
CA ARG A 226 -7.11 18.73 -2.03
C ARG A 226 -7.69 19.99 -2.69
N VAL A 227 -7.91 20.01 -4.02
CA VAL A 227 -8.56 21.13 -4.74
C VAL A 227 -10.07 21.24 -4.45
N TYR A 228 -10.81 20.13 -4.38
CA TYR A 228 -12.27 20.16 -4.22
C TYR A 228 -12.77 19.98 -2.79
N TYR A 229 -11.96 19.47 -1.87
CA TYR A 229 -12.35 19.21 -0.49
C TYR A 229 -11.51 20.05 0.49
N THR A 230 -12.18 20.90 1.27
CA THR A 230 -11.56 21.68 2.36
C THR A 230 -11.47 20.86 3.66
N ASN A 231 -10.47 21.10 4.50
CA ASN A 231 -10.40 20.54 5.87
C ASN A 231 -10.69 19.01 5.93
N VAL A 232 -9.96 18.25 5.11
CA VAL A 232 -10.02 16.80 5.04
C VAL A 232 -8.64 16.19 5.24
N GLN A 233 -8.60 15.00 5.84
CA GLN A 233 -7.50 14.06 5.70
C GLN A 233 -7.81 13.11 4.53
N VAL A 234 -6.76 12.66 3.84
CA VAL A 234 -6.83 11.57 2.88
C VAL A 234 -6.22 10.36 3.58
N VAL A 235 -6.92 9.23 3.56
CA VAL A 235 -6.52 8.03 4.32
C VAL A 235 -6.39 6.87 3.36
N GLU A 236 -5.22 6.26 3.35
CA GLU A 236 -4.76 5.32 2.33
C GLU A 236 -4.22 4.05 3.01
N PRO A 237 -5.10 3.19 3.58
CA PRO A 237 -4.68 2.09 4.46
C PRO A 237 -4.05 0.90 3.73
N GLY A 238 -3.25 0.14 4.47
CA GLY A 238 -2.48 -1.01 4.01
C GLY A 238 -1.09 -0.65 3.49
N ARG A 239 -0.35 0.20 4.22
CA ARG A 239 1.07 0.41 3.96
C ARG A 239 1.84 -0.86 4.31
N HIS A 240 2.64 -1.36 3.37
CA HIS A 240 3.43 -2.58 3.52
C HIS A 240 2.58 -3.86 3.71
N ASN A 241 1.42 -3.92 3.06
CA ASN A 241 0.50 -5.06 3.03
C ASN A 241 1.05 -6.11 2.04
N VAL A 242 1.72 -7.16 2.53
CA VAL A 242 2.33 -8.22 1.71
C VAL A 242 1.40 -9.43 1.60
N LEU A 243 0.78 -9.85 2.72
CA LEU A 243 -0.10 -11.01 2.86
C LEU A 243 -1.55 -10.74 2.41
N GLY A 244 -1.95 -9.47 2.31
CA GLY A 244 -3.06 -9.01 1.47
C GLY A 244 -4.46 -9.00 2.11
N GLU A 245 -4.54 -9.22 3.41
CA GLU A 245 -5.73 -9.05 4.26
C GLU A 245 -6.19 -7.57 4.35
N GLY A 246 -5.25 -6.64 4.19
CA GLY A 246 -5.46 -5.20 4.22
C GLY A 246 -4.46 -4.51 5.12
N GLU A 247 -4.27 -5.02 6.33
CA GLU A 247 -3.27 -4.60 7.31
C GLU A 247 -1.84 -4.61 6.73
N GLY A 248 -0.93 -3.86 7.36
CA GLY A 248 0.48 -3.88 7.04
C GLY A 248 1.21 -5.03 7.73
N ASP A 249 2.10 -5.71 7.00
CA ASP A 249 3.01 -6.72 7.53
C ASP A 249 4.29 -6.10 8.09
N ALA A 250 4.92 -6.80 9.03
CA ALA A 250 6.34 -6.61 9.27
C ALA A 250 7.15 -7.64 8.47
N ALA A 251 8.22 -7.21 7.81
CA ALA A 251 9.12 -8.11 7.08
C ALA A 251 10.58 -7.97 7.53
N VAL A 252 11.32 -9.07 7.48
CA VAL A 252 12.78 -9.06 7.59
C VAL A 252 13.42 -10.00 6.59
N PHE A 253 14.55 -9.58 6.04
CA PHE A 253 15.50 -10.38 5.30
C PHE A 253 16.35 -11.18 6.29
N VAL A 254 16.48 -12.49 6.07
CA VAL A 254 17.27 -13.40 6.90
C VAL A 254 18.31 -14.11 6.01
N PRO A 255 19.63 -13.89 6.22
CA PRO A 255 20.66 -14.59 5.45
C PRO A 255 20.56 -16.12 5.56
N GLY A 256 20.78 -16.81 4.45
CA GLY A 256 20.69 -18.27 4.36
C GLY A 256 21.98 -18.98 4.78
N ALA A 257 21.90 -20.29 4.95
CA ALA A 257 23.03 -21.12 5.38
C ALA A 257 24.12 -21.29 4.29
N THR A 258 23.83 -20.93 3.03
CA THR A 258 24.80 -20.89 1.93
C THR A 258 24.90 -19.48 1.34
N GLU A 259 26.11 -19.09 0.96
CA GLU A 259 26.39 -17.81 0.31
C GLU A 259 25.49 -17.58 -0.91
N GLY A 260 24.96 -16.36 -1.07
CA GLY A 260 23.97 -16.01 -2.09
C GLY A 260 22.50 -16.34 -1.76
N THR A 261 22.23 -17.18 -0.75
CA THR A 261 20.85 -17.54 -0.34
C THR A 261 20.33 -16.73 0.84
N PHE A 262 19.01 -16.59 0.95
CA PHE A 262 18.32 -15.96 2.08
C PHE A 262 16.85 -16.39 2.15
N SER A 263 16.13 -15.92 3.15
CA SER A 263 14.68 -15.99 3.24
C SER A 263 14.09 -14.63 3.59
N ALA A 264 12.81 -14.45 3.29
CA ALA A 264 12.02 -13.37 3.86
C ALA A 264 11.08 -13.95 4.93
N ARG A 265 11.05 -13.32 6.10
CA ARG A 265 10.15 -13.70 7.19
C ARG A 265 9.13 -12.59 7.40
N LEU A 266 7.85 -12.95 7.27
CA LEU A 266 6.70 -12.06 7.37
C LEU A 266 5.95 -12.30 8.69
N PHE A 267 5.45 -11.22 9.26
CA PHE A 267 4.67 -11.19 10.49
C PHE A 267 3.36 -10.44 10.25
N ASP A 268 2.26 -11.20 10.26
CA ASP A 268 0.89 -10.78 9.97
C ASP A 268 0.39 -9.76 11.01
N GLY A 269 0.15 -8.52 10.57
CA GLY A 269 -0.36 -7.43 11.41
C GLY A 269 -1.83 -7.60 11.82
N GLY A 270 -2.64 -8.25 10.97
CA GLY A 270 -4.04 -8.55 11.22
C GLY A 270 -4.30 -9.64 12.25
N ALA A 271 -3.27 -10.41 12.64
CA ALA A 271 -3.32 -11.49 13.62
C ALA A 271 -3.48 -11.04 15.09
N VAL A 272 -4.50 -10.21 15.36
CA VAL A 272 -4.80 -9.63 16.68
C VAL A 272 -5.01 -10.72 17.75
N GLY A 273 -4.01 -10.88 18.62
CA GLY A 273 -4.07 -11.73 19.83
C GLY A 273 -3.34 -13.07 19.75
N THR A 274 -2.88 -13.50 18.56
CA THR A 274 -2.01 -14.67 18.40
C THR A 274 -0.98 -14.40 17.30
N PRO A 275 0.32 -14.22 17.61
CA PRO A 275 1.31 -13.89 16.60
C PRO A 275 1.42 -14.96 15.51
N ALA A 276 0.93 -14.65 14.31
CA ALA A 276 1.04 -15.51 13.14
C ALA A 276 2.36 -15.19 12.41
N VAL A 277 3.34 -16.07 12.58
CA VAL A 277 4.55 -16.08 11.76
C VAL A 277 4.20 -16.81 10.47
N SER A 278 4.34 -16.15 9.32
CA SER A 278 4.17 -16.80 8.02
C SER A 278 5.20 -17.94 7.87
N PRO A 279 4.86 -19.07 7.21
CA PRO A 279 5.85 -20.09 6.87
C PRO A 279 7.08 -19.45 6.21
N GLN A 280 8.28 -19.90 6.60
CA GLN A 280 9.53 -19.27 6.12
C GLN A 280 9.67 -19.44 4.61
N ASN A 281 9.44 -18.34 3.88
CA ASN A 281 9.65 -18.29 2.44
C ASN A 281 11.15 -18.16 2.18
N VAL A 282 11.80 -19.29 1.91
CA VAL A 282 13.19 -19.33 1.45
C VAL A 282 13.23 -18.78 0.03
N ILE A 283 13.91 -17.66 -0.15
CA ILE A 283 14.03 -16.96 -1.42
C ILE A 283 15.42 -17.28 -1.98
N GLU A 284 15.51 -18.44 -2.63
CA GLU A 284 16.76 -18.86 -3.28
C GLU A 284 17.06 -17.95 -4.48
N MET A 285 18.16 -17.20 -4.41
CA MET A 285 18.68 -16.39 -5.53
C MET A 285 19.96 -16.97 -6.11
N ALA A 286 19.91 -17.30 -7.40
CA ALA A 286 21.11 -17.57 -8.20
C ALA A 286 21.75 -16.26 -8.67
N SER A 287 22.33 -15.48 -7.75
CA SER A 287 23.03 -14.21 -8.00
C SER A 287 24.36 -14.16 -7.27
N ALA A 288 25.38 -13.51 -7.86
CA ALA A 288 26.70 -13.38 -7.25
C ALA A 288 26.72 -12.34 -6.10
N GLU A 289 25.87 -11.31 -6.16
CA GLU A 289 25.77 -10.24 -5.16
C GLU A 289 24.33 -9.70 -5.13
N VAL A 290 23.78 -9.41 -3.94
CA VAL A 290 22.58 -8.56 -3.78
C VAL A 290 23.04 -7.19 -3.28
N VAL A 291 22.93 -6.17 -4.14
CA VAL A 291 23.49 -4.82 -3.96
C VAL A 291 22.55 -3.91 -3.14
N SER A 292 21.24 -4.06 -3.33
CA SER A 292 20.21 -3.26 -2.64
C SER A 292 18.85 -3.98 -2.71
N ARG A 293 17.97 -3.73 -1.74
CA ARG A 293 16.62 -4.31 -1.62
C ARG A 293 15.61 -3.27 -1.12
N THR A 294 14.33 -3.45 -1.44
CA THR A 294 13.18 -2.67 -0.94
C THR A 294 11.90 -3.48 -1.21
N SER A 295 10.83 -3.30 -0.43
CA SER A 295 9.47 -3.69 -0.85
C SER A 295 8.73 -2.48 -1.43
N ALA A 296 7.81 -2.73 -2.36
CA ALA A 296 6.78 -1.79 -2.84
C ALA A 296 5.77 -2.51 -3.77
N PRO A 297 4.53 -2.02 -3.93
CA PRO A 297 3.54 -2.67 -4.79
C PRO A 297 3.80 -2.41 -6.28
N VAL A 298 4.61 -3.26 -6.92
CA VAL A 298 4.96 -3.14 -8.36
C VAL A 298 4.03 -3.95 -9.27
N THR A 299 3.10 -4.74 -8.72
CA THR A 299 2.03 -5.43 -9.45
C THR A 299 0.67 -4.72 -9.31
N ASP A 300 -0.31 -5.12 -10.13
CA ASP A 300 -1.66 -4.53 -10.15
C ASP A 300 -2.56 -4.97 -8.95
N ASP A 301 -2.14 -5.92 -8.10
CA ASP A 301 -2.95 -6.38 -6.96
C ASP A 301 -2.76 -5.57 -5.66
N ARG A 302 -1.72 -4.71 -5.64
CA ARG A 302 -1.31 -3.83 -4.53
C ARG A 302 -0.78 -4.56 -3.29
N ARG A 303 -0.14 -5.71 -3.44
CA ARG A 303 0.72 -6.30 -2.41
C ARG A 303 2.13 -5.74 -2.51
N ASP A 304 2.82 -5.55 -1.38
CA ASP A 304 4.19 -5.03 -1.37
C ASP A 304 5.23 -6.09 -1.80
N ASP A 305 5.39 -6.25 -3.11
CA ASP A 305 6.39 -7.10 -3.77
C ASP A 305 7.83 -6.77 -3.34
N LEU A 306 8.70 -7.78 -3.21
CA LEU A 306 10.11 -7.58 -2.85
C LEU A 306 10.97 -7.38 -4.11
N ILE A 307 11.57 -6.18 -4.25
CA ILE A 307 12.42 -5.80 -5.38
C ILE A 307 13.88 -5.78 -4.96
N MET A 308 14.73 -6.46 -5.72
CA MET A 308 16.14 -6.69 -5.40
C MET A 308 17.03 -6.28 -6.58
N LEU A 309 17.93 -5.33 -6.33
CA LEU A 309 19.01 -4.97 -7.23
C LEU A 309 20.17 -5.93 -6.98
N ALA A 310 20.37 -6.90 -7.87
CA ALA A 310 21.42 -7.89 -7.79
C ALA A 310 22.46 -7.71 -8.91
N ARG A 311 23.61 -8.39 -8.76
CA ARG A 311 24.65 -8.48 -9.78
C ARG A 311 24.91 -9.95 -10.14
N ASP A 312 25.12 -10.22 -11.43
CA ASP A 312 25.51 -11.54 -11.91
C ASP A 312 27.04 -11.73 -11.95
N GLU A 313 27.49 -12.95 -12.27
CA GLU A 313 28.91 -13.30 -12.38
C GLU A 313 29.66 -12.53 -13.48
N ALA A 314 28.95 -12.00 -14.48
CA ALA A 314 29.52 -11.16 -15.53
C ALA A 314 29.63 -9.68 -15.11
N GLY A 315 29.10 -9.32 -13.94
CA GLY A 315 29.11 -7.97 -13.38
C GLY A 315 27.93 -7.09 -13.79
N ALA A 316 26.98 -7.62 -14.58
CA ALA A 316 25.79 -6.90 -14.99
C ALA A 316 24.79 -6.80 -13.83
N LEU A 317 24.05 -5.68 -13.76
CA LEU A 317 22.95 -5.52 -12.81
C LEU A 317 21.67 -6.16 -13.34
N ARG A 318 20.84 -6.61 -12.40
CA ARG A 318 19.48 -7.06 -12.64
C ARG A 318 18.56 -6.59 -11.52
N LEU A 319 17.31 -6.31 -11.88
CA LEU A 319 16.21 -6.16 -10.94
C LEU A 319 15.44 -7.47 -10.95
N ASP A 320 15.49 -8.19 -9.84
CA ASP A 320 14.64 -9.34 -9.60
C ASP A 320 13.46 -8.93 -8.71
N VAL A 321 12.28 -9.45 -9.01
CA VAL A 321 11.08 -9.26 -8.20
C VAL A 321 10.60 -10.62 -7.72
N ALA A 322 10.48 -10.76 -6.41
CA ALA A 322 9.75 -11.83 -5.76
C ALA A 322 8.32 -11.33 -5.51
N VAL A 323 7.38 -11.76 -6.36
CA VAL A 323 6.00 -11.28 -6.33
C VAL A 323 5.30 -11.77 -5.06
N ALA A 324 4.57 -10.89 -4.39
CA ALA A 324 3.88 -11.19 -3.15
C ALA A 324 2.59 -12.02 -3.35
N GLY A 325 2.14 -12.69 -2.29
CA GLY A 325 1.01 -13.61 -2.32
C GLY A 325 0.51 -13.98 -0.91
N PRO A 326 -0.63 -14.67 -0.80
CA PRO A 326 -1.26 -14.97 0.51
C PRO A 326 -0.47 -15.95 1.38
N GLU A 327 0.54 -16.62 0.82
CA GLU A 327 1.49 -17.46 1.55
C GLU A 327 2.86 -16.76 1.72
N GLY A 328 2.97 -15.50 1.30
CA GLY A 328 4.21 -14.72 1.18
C GLY A 328 4.76 -14.68 -0.26
N TYR A 329 6.07 -14.51 -0.40
CA TYR A 329 6.72 -14.25 -1.69
C TYR A 329 6.94 -15.50 -2.55
N ALA A 330 6.64 -15.38 -3.85
CA ALA A 330 7.02 -16.35 -4.87
C ALA A 330 8.53 -16.31 -5.18
N ALA A 331 9.02 -17.34 -5.87
CA ALA A 331 10.42 -17.39 -6.33
C ALA A 331 10.78 -16.17 -7.22
N PRO A 332 11.97 -15.56 -7.06
CA PRO A 332 12.32 -14.34 -7.78
C PRO A 332 12.37 -14.52 -9.29
N THR A 333 11.91 -13.49 -10.02
CA THR A 333 12.02 -13.42 -11.48
C THR A 333 12.73 -12.14 -11.91
N THR A 334 13.66 -12.24 -12.85
CA THR A 334 14.38 -11.08 -13.39
C THR A 334 13.45 -10.24 -14.27
N TRP A 335 13.09 -9.05 -13.80
CA TRP A 335 12.19 -8.11 -14.47
C TRP A 335 12.91 -7.11 -15.37
N TRP A 336 14.22 -6.89 -15.14
CA TRP A 336 15.10 -6.09 -15.98
C TRP A 336 16.57 -6.50 -15.77
N SER A 337 17.41 -6.33 -16.79
CA SER A 337 18.87 -6.45 -16.68
C SER A 337 19.61 -5.41 -17.52
N SER A 338 20.80 -5.01 -17.07
CA SER A 338 21.66 -4.04 -17.76
C SER A 338 22.47 -4.71 -18.86
N THR A 339 22.41 -4.18 -20.09
CA THR A 339 23.26 -4.65 -21.20
C THR A 339 24.53 -3.81 -21.42
N GLU A 340 24.60 -2.59 -20.87
CA GLU A 340 25.71 -1.64 -21.07
C GLU A 340 25.98 -0.79 -19.79
N ALA A 341 26.98 0.10 -19.85
CA ALA A 341 27.25 1.11 -18.81
C ALA A 341 26.09 2.16 -18.72
N PRO A 342 25.88 2.88 -17.59
CA PRO A 342 26.75 3.08 -16.42
C PRO A 342 26.58 2.07 -15.27
N PHE A 343 25.84 0.98 -15.49
CA PHE A 343 25.44 0.01 -14.46
C PHE A 343 26.60 -0.83 -13.86
N THR A 344 27.85 -0.58 -14.29
CA THR A 344 29.08 -1.22 -13.78
C THR A 344 29.70 -0.53 -12.55
N ASN A 345 29.20 0.62 -12.12
CA ASN A 345 29.73 1.33 -10.94
C ASN A 345 29.45 0.59 -9.62
N THR A 346 30.23 0.93 -8.58
CA THR A 346 30.00 0.51 -7.18
C THR A 346 29.33 1.62 -6.37
N GLY A 347 28.63 1.25 -5.28
CA GLY A 347 27.90 2.21 -4.44
C GLY A 347 26.66 2.77 -5.13
N MET A 348 25.62 1.95 -5.24
CA MET A 348 24.30 2.33 -5.77
C MET A 348 23.23 2.26 -4.67
N LYS A 349 22.06 2.86 -4.93
CA LYS A 349 20.84 2.63 -4.13
C LYS A 349 19.66 2.33 -5.02
N LEU A 350 18.91 1.28 -4.65
CA LEU A 350 17.55 1.04 -5.14
C LEU A 350 16.56 1.78 -4.23
N VAL A 351 15.52 2.34 -4.81
CA VAL A 351 14.28 2.80 -4.16
C VAL A 351 13.08 2.35 -5.00
N ALA A 352 11.88 2.27 -4.43
CA ALA A 352 10.67 2.00 -5.20
C ALA A 352 9.47 2.80 -4.67
N GLY A 353 8.61 3.30 -5.57
CA GLY A 353 7.43 4.11 -5.26
C GLY A 353 6.71 4.59 -6.52
N ASP A 354 5.46 5.06 -6.40
CA ASP A 354 4.64 5.49 -7.56
C ASP A 354 5.05 6.92 -8.02
N PHE A 355 6.11 7.02 -8.82
CA PHE A 355 6.65 8.32 -9.28
C PHE A 355 5.75 8.97 -10.35
N ASP A 356 5.14 8.18 -11.24
CA ASP A 356 4.32 8.73 -12.34
C ASP A 356 2.79 8.76 -12.10
N ALA A 357 2.34 8.27 -10.94
CA ALA A 357 0.96 8.19 -10.47
C ALA A 357 0.07 7.20 -11.24
N ASP A 358 0.63 6.16 -11.84
CA ASP A 358 -0.08 5.06 -12.52
C ASP A 358 -0.88 4.16 -11.55
N GLY A 359 -0.48 4.10 -10.28
CA GLY A 359 -1.04 3.22 -9.24
C GLY A 359 -0.21 1.97 -8.94
N ARG A 360 0.96 1.80 -9.56
CA ARG A 360 2.01 0.86 -9.18
C ARG A 360 3.25 1.62 -8.74
N ALA A 361 4.08 1.01 -7.91
CA ALA A 361 5.44 1.47 -7.69
C ALA A 361 6.32 1.22 -8.92
N ASP A 362 7.21 2.18 -9.21
CA ASP A 362 8.31 2.08 -10.16
C ASP A 362 9.62 1.78 -9.43
N ALA A 363 10.59 1.17 -10.11
CA ALA A 363 11.94 0.99 -9.56
C ALA A 363 12.84 2.17 -9.92
N GLY A 364 13.59 2.69 -8.95
CA GLY A 364 14.52 3.81 -9.12
C GLY A 364 15.94 3.45 -8.69
N ILE A 365 16.93 3.67 -9.56
CA ILE A 365 18.34 3.38 -9.28
C ILE A 365 19.15 4.69 -9.24
N LEU A 366 19.73 4.99 -8.08
CA LEU A 366 20.71 6.07 -7.89
C LEU A 366 22.13 5.56 -8.10
N ILE A 367 22.84 6.13 -9.07
CA ILE A 367 24.21 5.75 -9.45
C ILE A 367 25.15 6.94 -9.27
N ALA A 368 26.26 6.76 -8.56
CA ALA A 368 27.30 7.79 -8.46
C ALA A 368 28.00 8.03 -9.81
N ARG A 369 28.19 9.29 -10.20
CA ARG A 369 28.92 9.70 -11.41
C ARG A 369 30.41 9.82 -11.12
N SER A 370 31.23 9.12 -11.89
CA SER A 370 32.70 9.23 -11.84
C SER A 370 33.17 10.62 -12.27
N GLY A 371 33.97 11.31 -11.44
CA GLY A 371 34.43 12.66 -11.73
C GLY A 371 35.37 13.24 -10.68
N ARG A 372 35.76 14.51 -10.84
CA ARG A 372 36.49 15.30 -9.84
C ARG A 372 35.59 16.40 -9.27
N GLY A 373 35.43 16.44 -7.94
CA GLY A 373 34.57 17.38 -7.24
C GLY A 373 33.60 16.68 -6.27
N PRO A 374 32.59 17.39 -5.75
CA PRO A 374 31.52 16.78 -4.96
C PRO A 374 30.75 15.75 -5.80
N VAL A 375 30.49 14.57 -5.23
CA VAL A 375 29.79 13.48 -5.93
C VAL A 375 28.44 13.97 -6.45
N GLN A 376 28.20 13.67 -7.72
CA GLN A 376 26.89 13.79 -8.37
C GLN A 376 26.34 12.38 -8.55
N SER A 377 25.02 12.24 -8.50
CA SER A 377 24.33 11.02 -8.89
C SER A 377 23.38 11.27 -10.04
N ASP A 378 23.24 10.25 -10.87
CA ASP A 378 22.13 10.10 -11.79
C ASP A 378 21.06 9.22 -11.14
N PHE A 379 19.79 9.59 -11.33
CA PHE A 379 18.63 8.79 -10.97
C PHE A 379 17.98 8.24 -12.24
N TYR A 380 17.98 6.92 -12.38
CA TYR A 380 17.29 6.23 -13.47
C TYR A 380 15.98 5.64 -12.95
N LEU A 381 14.86 6.02 -13.55
CA LEU A 381 13.56 5.40 -13.27
C LEU A 381 13.28 4.30 -14.30
N LEU A 382 12.82 3.14 -13.81
CA LEU A 382 12.38 2.00 -14.60
C LEU A 382 10.92 1.73 -14.25
N ARG A 383 10.00 2.19 -15.11
CA ARG A 383 8.56 2.12 -14.81
C ARG A 383 8.06 0.69 -14.70
N SER A 384 7.17 0.39 -13.76
CA SER A 384 6.55 -0.94 -13.70
C SER A 384 5.50 -1.14 -14.78
N THR A 385 5.56 -2.28 -15.48
CA THR A 385 4.50 -2.76 -16.38
C THR A 385 3.47 -3.64 -15.68
N GLY A 386 3.66 -3.94 -14.39
CA GLY A 386 2.91 -4.94 -13.62
C GLY A 386 3.41 -6.38 -13.79
N SER A 387 4.42 -6.62 -14.65
CA SER A 387 5.04 -7.94 -14.86
C SER A 387 6.47 -7.83 -15.41
N GLY A 388 7.18 -6.77 -15.06
CA GLY A 388 8.45 -6.35 -15.65
C GLY A 388 8.71 -4.86 -15.43
N PHE A 389 9.94 -4.41 -15.72
CA PHE A 389 10.26 -2.98 -15.73
C PHE A 389 10.60 -2.48 -17.14
N ALA A 390 10.21 -1.24 -17.44
CA ALA A 390 10.55 -0.55 -18.68
C ALA A 390 12.05 -0.19 -18.73
N ALA A 391 12.53 0.20 -19.91
CA ALA A 391 13.90 0.66 -20.08
C ALA A 391 14.19 1.92 -19.22
N PRO A 392 15.39 2.04 -18.62
CA PRO A 392 15.72 3.12 -17.69
C PRO A 392 15.74 4.50 -18.35
N GLU A 393 14.94 5.42 -17.81
CA GLU A 393 14.96 6.84 -18.17
C GLU A 393 15.76 7.65 -17.15
N LEU A 394 16.67 8.52 -17.61
CA LEU A 394 17.36 9.47 -16.72
C LEU A 394 16.36 10.55 -16.25
N TRP A 395 15.95 10.47 -14.99
CA TRP A 395 14.93 11.34 -14.41
C TRP A 395 15.52 12.52 -13.62
N TRP A 396 16.73 12.40 -13.09
CA TRP A 396 17.40 13.46 -12.35
C TRP A 396 18.92 13.30 -12.36
N THR A 397 19.64 14.43 -12.28
CA THR A 397 21.08 14.47 -12.00
C THR A 397 21.33 15.57 -10.96
N GLY A 398 22.05 15.27 -9.88
CA GLY A 398 22.42 16.28 -8.88
C GLY A 398 23.30 15.75 -7.76
N SER A 399 23.66 16.61 -6.81
CA SER A 399 24.64 16.24 -5.79
C SER A 399 24.05 15.32 -4.72
N PHE A 400 24.56 14.09 -4.67
CA PHE A 400 24.30 13.06 -3.68
C PHE A 400 25.45 12.05 -3.72
N ASN A 401 25.65 11.25 -2.66
CA ASN A 401 26.63 10.17 -2.66
C ASN A 401 26.01 8.87 -2.12
N PRO A 402 25.49 7.99 -2.99
CA PRO A 402 24.81 6.74 -2.60
C PRO A 402 25.70 5.74 -1.85
N ALA A 403 27.03 5.92 -1.85
CA ALA A 403 27.94 5.08 -1.07
C ALA A 403 27.95 5.41 0.45
N ILE A 404 27.48 6.61 0.85
CA ILE A 404 27.47 7.05 2.27
C ILE A 404 26.15 7.70 2.72
N GLY A 405 25.28 8.09 1.79
CA GLY A 405 23.92 8.54 2.06
C GLY A 405 22.88 7.42 1.91
N VAL A 406 21.67 7.69 2.35
CA VAL A 406 20.49 6.84 2.11
C VAL A 406 19.47 7.63 1.30
N ALA A 407 18.68 6.94 0.48
CA ALA A 407 17.59 7.52 -0.28
C ALA A 407 16.33 6.68 -0.06
N TYR A 408 15.17 7.34 -0.10
CA TYR A 408 13.85 6.74 0.02
C TYR A 408 12.91 7.33 -1.02
N ALA A 409 11.86 6.60 -1.40
CA ALA A 409 10.77 7.08 -2.23
C ALA A 409 9.50 7.20 -1.39
N ALA A 410 8.83 8.35 -1.45
CA ALA A 410 7.69 8.72 -0.59
C ALA A 410 7.04 10.03 -1.09
N ASP A 411 5.85 10.41 -0.62
CA ASP A 411 5.14 11.66 -0.99
C ASP A 411 5.20 12.77 0.10
N PRO A 412 6.39 13.32 0.46
CA PRO A 412 6.50 14.42 1.41
C PRO A 412 6.02 15.76 0.84
N THR A 413 5.72 15.88 -0.46
CA THR A 413 5.08 17.08 -1.03
C THR A 413 3.55 17.02 -1.04
N GLY A 414 2.96 15.85 -0.76
CA GLY A 414 1.52 15.64 -0.60
C GLY A 414 0.71 15.80 -1.88
N ASP A 415 1.37 15.67 -3.04
CA ASP A 415 0.77 15.89 -4.37
C ASP A 415 0.11 14.62 -4.93
N GLY A 416 0.54 13.45 -4.45
CA GLY A 416 0.10 12.12 -4.85
C GLY A 416 1.12 11.33 -5.70
N ARG A 417 2.40 11.70 -5.66
CA ARG A 417 3.53 11.03 -6.33
C ARG A 417 4.64 10.71 -5.35
N ALA A 418 5.47 9.71 -5.65
CA ALA A 418 6.75 9.55 -4.98
C ALA A 418 7.74 10.66 -5.42
N ASP A 419 8.32 11.34 -4.44
CA ASP A 419 9.54 12.15 -4.49
C ASP A 419 10.74 11.30 -4.03
N LEU A 420 11.97 11.82 -4.18
CA LEU A 420 13.12 11.27 -3.43
C LEU A 420 13.34 12.03 -2.12
N ILE A 421 13.40 11.31 -1.00
CA ILE A 421 13.98 11.80 0.25
C ILE A 421 15.45 11.36 0.29
N LEU A 422 16.37 12.30 0.50
CA LEU A 422 17.81 12.05 0.60
C LEU A 422 18.31 12.36 2.02
N GLU A 423 18.88 11.34 2.67
CA GLU A 423 19.49 11.43 4.00
C GLU A 423 21.03 11.36 3.89
N MET A 424 21.72 12.33 4.50
CA MET A 424 23.19 12.47 4.42
C MET A 424 23.78 12.78 5.79
N ASP A 425 24.78 12.01 6.23
CA ASP A 425 25.57 12.36 7.41
C ASP A 425 26.64 13.41 7.03
N ARG A 426 26.86 14.38 7.92
CA ARG A 426 27.84 15.47 7.77
C ARG A 426 28.81 15.52 8.96
N GLY A 427 28.95 14.41 9.68
CA GLY A 427 29.85 14.24 10.82
C GLY A 427 29.44 15.12 11.99
N THR A 428 30.30 16.05 12.40
CA THR A 428 30.02 16.95 13.53
C THR A 428 28.79 17.82 13.32
N LEU A 429 28.45 18.15 12.06
CA LEU A 429 27.27 18.94 11.69
C LEU A 429 25.93 18.15 11.72
N GLY A 430 25.97 16.84 12.01
CA GLY A 430 24.80 15.98 12.07
C GLY A 430 24.13 15.73 10.71
N MET A 431 22.99 15.03 10.74
CA MET A 431 22.27 14.62 9.53
C MET A 431 21.69 15.81 8.76
N ARG A 432 21.56 15.65 7.44
CA ARG A 432 20.77 16.52 6.56
C ARG A 432 19.71 15.69 5.85
N TYR A 433 18.49 16.20 5.84
CA TYR A 433 17.35 15.67 5.10
C TYR A 433 16.98 16.64 3.98
N ALA A 434 16.90 16.12 2.76
CA ALA A 434 16.55 16.87 1.56
C ALA A 434 15.47 16.13 0.76
N VAL A 435 14.68 16.87 -0.01
CA VAL A 435 13.65 16.32 -0.90
C VAL A 435 13.99 16.71 -2.34
N VAL A 436 13.79 15.79 -3.28
CA VAL A 436 13.87 16.03 -4.73
C VAL A 436 12.48 15.76 -5.31
N PRO A 437 11.63 16.78 -5.50
CA PRO A 437 10.24 16.58 -5.87
C PRO A 437 10.07 15.96 -7.25
N SER A 438 9.07 15.09 -7.40
CA SER A 438 8.57 14.66 -8.70
C SER A 438 7.88 15.80 -9.44
N ARG A 439 7.96 15.79 -10.78
CA ARG A 439 7.24 16.75 -11.59
C ARG A 439 5.78 16.34 -11.75
N ASN A 440 4.91 17.34 -11.63
CA ASN A 440 3.48 17.24 -11.96
C ASN A 440 3.21 16.89 -13.44
N HIS A 441 4.22 16.88 -14.32
CA HIS A 441 4.07 16.47 -15.72
C HIS A 441 5.40 16.13 -16.41
N GLY A 442 5.33 15.25 -17.41
CA GLY A 442 6.41 15.05 -18.40
C GLY A 442 7.60 14.21 -17.92
N GLY A 443 7.58 13.72 -16.69
CA GLY A 443 8.63 12.90 -16.10
C GLY A 443 9.83 13.69 -15.57
N GLY A 444 10.63 12.99 -14.77
CA GLY A 444 11.79 13.54 -14.09
C GLY A 444 11.47 14.25 -12.77
N LEU A 445 12.52 14.47 -11.99
CA LEU A 445 12.47 15.17 -10.71
C LEU A 445 13.03 16.60 -10.86
N ASP A 446 12.61 17.51 -10.00
CA ASP A 446 13.06 18.90 -9.94
C ASP A 446 14.34 19.08 -9.09
N ALA A 447 14.70 20.32 -8.79
CA ALA A 447 15.89 20.63 -8.00
C ALA A 447 15.76 20.08 -6.57
N ARG A 448 16.85 19.52 -6.05
CA ARG A 448 16.98 19.14 -4.64
C ARG A 448 16.79 20.35 -3.74
N VAL A 449 15.89 20.24 -2.76
CA VAL A 449 15.64 21.22 -1.70
C VAL A 449 16.08 20.62 -0.36
N ASP A 450 17.09 21.21 0.27
CA ASP A 450 17.48 20.84 1.63
C ASP A 450 16.43 21.34 2.62
N ARG A 451 15.79 20.42 3.37
CA ARG A 451 14.64 20.72 4.24
C ARG A 451 15.02 20.89 5.71
N LEU A 452 15.95 20.08 6.21
CA LEU A 452 16.36 20.08 7.62
C LEU A 452 17.84 19.71 7.82
N ASP A 453 18.49 20.43 8.72
CA ASP A 453 19.81 20.10 9.28
C ASP A 453 19.64 19.71 10.76
N LEU A 454 19.75 18.41 11.07
CA LEU A 454 19.48 17.87 12.41
C LEU A 454 20.79 17.57 13.14
N ALA A 455 21.33 18.60 13.82
CA ALA A 455 22.62 18.57 14.50
C ALA A 455 22.74 17.53 15.64
N SER A 456 21.63 16.98 16.14
CA SER A 456 21.57 15.91 17.15
C SER A 456 21.71 14.48 16.57
N ALA A 457 21.27 14.25 15.34
CA ALA A 457 21.25 12.92 14.71
C ALA A 457 22.62 12.53 14.11
N ARG A 458 22.93 11.23 14.03
CA ARG A 458 24.14 10.66 13.38
C ARG A 458 23.79 9.29 12.80
N ARG A 459 24.29 8.91 11.63
CA ARG A 459 23.90 7.68 10.92
C ARG A 459 24.13 6.41 11.76
N ALA A 460 25.21 6.36 12.53
CA ALA A 460 25.51 5.21 13.41
C ALA A 460 24.43 4.98 14.49
N SER A 461 23.90 6.06 15.07
CA SER A 461 22.92 6.06 16.16
C SER A 461 21.56 6.60 15.72
N THR A 462 21.18 6.42 14.46
CA THR A 462 19.85 6.78 13.97
C THR A 462 19.31 5.64 13.12
N ARG A 463 18.05 5.29 13.32
CA ARG A 463 17.27 4.40 12.44
C ARG A 463 16.19 5.25 11.78
N THR A 464 15.95 5.01 10.50
CA THR A 464 15.04 5.81 9.67
C THR A 464 14.02 4.89 9.03
N ALA A 465 12.74 5.19 9.25
CA ALA A 465 11.62 4.65 8.48
C ALA A 465 10.82 5.82 7.90
N ILE A 466 9.93 5.56 6.94
CA ILE A 466 9.26 6.61 6.15
C ILE A 466 7.77 6.30 6.03
N GLY A 467 6.94 7.32 6.22
CA GLY A 467 5.52 7.27 5.93
C GLY A 467 4.70 8.32 6.67
N ASP A 468 3.52 8.65 6.14
CA ASP A 468 2.55 9.56 6.78
C ASP A 468 2.16 9.05 8.18
N ILE A 469 2.62 9.74 9.23
CA ILE A 469 2.45 9.31 10.62
C ILE A 469 1.11 9.76 11.21
N ASP A 470 0.48 10.80 10.62
CA ASP A 470 -0.65 11.49 11.25
C ASP A 470 -1.93 11.65 10.39
N ARG A 471 -1.84 11.27 9.12
CA ARG A 471 -2.84 11.29 8.03
C ARG A 471 -3.16 12.64 7.42
N ASP A 472 -2.29 13.63 7.52
CA ASP A 472 -2.47 14.90 6.79
C ASP A 472 -2.14 14.78 5.27
N GLY A 473 -1.69 13.59 4.84
CA GLY A 473 -1.52 13.16 3.47
C GLY A 473 -0.13 13.46 2.89
N TYR A 474 0.83 13.83 3.73
CA TYR A 474 2.24 13.97 3.38
C TYR A 474 3.01 12.81 4.04
N ASP A 475 3.95 12.16 3.35
CA ASP A 475 4.80 11.15 4.00
C ASP A 475 5.88 11.81 4.87
N ASP A 476 6.04 11.31 6.10
CA ASP A 476 6.99 11.81 7.09
C ASP A 476 8.28 10.98 7.17
N ILE A 477 9.28 11.51 7.88
CA ILE A 477 10.50 10.78 8.23
C ILE A 477 10.45 10.40 9.71
N VAL A 478 10.43 9.11 10.00
CA VAL A 478 10.34 8.57 11.36
C VAL A 478 11.74 8.14 11.82
N LEU A 479 12.26 8.81 12.85
CA LEU A 479 13.61 8.60 13.36
C LEU A 479 13.59 7.97 14.74
N VAL A 480 14.29 6.86 14.94
CA VAL A 480 14.65 6.38 16.29
C VAL A 480 16.10 6.77 16.59
N MET A 481 16.29 7.44 17.73
CA MET A 481 17.52 8.13 18.12
C MET A 481 17.80 8.01 19.63
N PRO A 482 19.00 8.34 20.14
CA PRO A 482 19.25 8.42 21.56
C PRO A 482 18.40 9.50 22.22
N ALA A 483 17.97 9.26 23.45
CA ALA A 483 17.45 10.27 24.36
C ALA A 483 18.51 10.62 25.42
N ALA A 484 18.14 11.37 26.46
CA ALA A 484 19.02 11.61 27.62
C ALA A 484 19.26 10.33 28.45
N THR A 485 18.31 9.38 28.37
CA THR A 485 18.34 8.01 28.90
C THR A 485 17.61 7.13 27.90
N GLY A 486 18.20 6.01 27.47
CA GLY A 486 17.61 5.14 26.45
C GLY A 486 17.42 5.83 25.08
N SER A 487 16.24 5.67 24.48
CA SER A 487 15.93 6.10 23.11
C SER A 487 14.59 6.82 22.98
N GLN A 488 14.37 7.41 21.81
CA GLN A 488 13.16 8.15 21.46
C GLN A 488 12.81 7.97 19.99
N ILE A 489 11.50 7.93 19.70
CA ILE A 489 10.98 8.08 18.34
C ILE A 489 10.61 9.55 18.11
N VAL A 490 11.11 10.09 17.02
CA VAL A 490 10.92 11.47 16.58
C VAL A 490 10.41 11.45 15.14
N ALA A 491 9.19 11.94 14.92
CA ALA A 491 8.72 12.26 13.58
C ALA A 491 9.31 13.59 13.14
N LEU A 492 9.80 13.65 11.90
CA LEU A 492 10.03 14.88 11.16
C LEU A 492 8.84 15.04 10.22
N ARG A 493 7.78 15.69 10.71
CA ARG A 493 6.50 15.82 10.02
C ARG A 493 6.62 16.73 8.80
N SER A 494 6.18 16.31 7.63
CA SER A 494 6.21 17.14 6.43
C SER A 494 5.02 18.08 6.35
N THR A 495 5.28 19.31 5.93
CA THR A 495 4.25 20.30 5.59
C THR A 495 4.23 20.60 4.09
N GLY A 496 4.91 19.78 3.28
CA GLY A 496 5.26 20.06 1.89
C GLY A 496 6.30 21.18 1.70
N ALA A 497 6.40 22.11 2.66
CA ALA A 497 7.32 23.24 2.70
C ALA A 497 8.54 22.99 3.61
N ALA A 498 8.33 22.41 4.79
CA ALA A 498 9.35 22.15 5.81
C ALA A 498 9.16 20.78 6.48
N LEU A 499 10.12 20.37 7.29
CA LEU A 499 10.05 19.21 8.19
C LEU A 499 10.02 19.70 9.65
N GLU A 500 8.93 19.43 10.38
CA GLU A 500 8.72 19.85 11.76
C GLU A 500 9.02 18.72 12.75
N GLN A 501 9.92 18.97 13.72
CA GLN A 501 10.35 17.94 14.65
C GLN A 501 9.34 17.71 15.78
N ARG A 502 8.86 16.47 15.93
CA ARG A 502 7.93 16.03 16.99
C ARG A 502 8.46 14.78 17.68
N VAL A 503 8.68 14.83 19.00
CA VAL A 503 8.88 13.60 19.80
C VAL A 503 7.54 12.89 19.91
N MET A 504 7.50 11.61 19.50
CA MET A 504 6.30 10.77 19.48
C MET A 504 6.28 9.78 20.65
N TRP A 505 7.45 9.27 21.05
CA TRP A 505 7.61 8.26 22.09
C TRP A 505 9.03 8.30 22.68
N GLN A 506 9.21 7.88 23.93
CA GLN A 506 10.50 7.76 24.60
C GLN A 506 10.52 6.53 25.53
N SER A 507 11.69 5.92 25.68
CA SER A 507 11.96 4.85 26.65
C SER A 507 13.32 5.06 27.31
N ALA A 508 13.39 4.81 28.62
CA ALA A 508 14.64 4.92 29.37
C ALA A 508 15.54 3.67 29.23
N ASP A 509 14.95 2.53 28.88
CA ASP A 509 15.58 1.21 28.92
C ASP A 509 16.03 0.71 27.54
N ASP A 510 15.32 1.12 26.48
CA ASP A 510 15.53 0.59 25.12
C ASP A 510 16.72 1.29 24.43
N ALA A 511 17.82 0.56 24.21
CA ALA A 511 19.11 1.10 23.74
C ALA A 511 19.28 1.05 22.20
N ILE A 512 19.66 2.17 21.59
CA ILE A 512 19.64 2.39 20.14
C ILE A 512 20.54 1.44 19.32
N GLU A 513 21.66 1.01 19.90
CA GLU A 513 22.58 0.05 19.30
C GLU A 513 22.01 -1.37 19.22
N ARG A 514 20.93 -1.66 19.96
CA ARG A 514 20.20 -2.93 20.01
C ARG A 514 18.85 -2.88 19.27
N ILE A 515 18.59 -1.80 18.52
CA ILE A 515 17.32 -1.55 17.80
C ILE A 515 17.52 -1.50 16.29
N LYS A 516 16.65 -2.20 15.56
CA LYS A 516 16.33 -2.03 14.13
C LYS A 516 14.82 -1.71 13.99
N ILE A 517 14.37 -1.13 12.89
CA ILE A 517 12.95 -0.76 12.69
C ILE A 517 12.48 -1.03 11.25
N GLY A 518 11.17 -1.26 11.10
CA GLY A 518 10.42 -1.17 9.85
C GLY A 518 9.17 -0.28 10.03
N ALA A 519 8.40 -0.05 8.96
CA ALA A 519 7.19 0.76 8.98
C ALA A 519 6.05 0.14 8.16
N ALA A 520 4.85 0.11 8.74
CA ALA A 520 3.65 -0.55 8.21
C ALA A 520 2.38 0.10 8.79
N ASP A 521 1.20 -0.19 8.25
CA ASP A 521 -0.11 0.25 8.80
C ASP A 521 -0.76 -0.92 9.57
N ILE A 522 -0.35 -1.14 10.82
CA ILE A 522 -0.60 -2.41 11.53
C ILE A 522 -2.08 -2.58 11.89
N ASP A 523 -2.80 -1.49 12.22
CA ASP A 523 -4.21 -1.55 12.65
C ASP A 523 -5.23 -1.08 11.58
N TYR A 524 -4.77 -0.87 10.34
CA TYR A 524 -5.58 -0.45 9.17
C TYR A 524 -6.29 0.91 9.34
N ASP A 525 -5.83 1.74 10.28
CA ASP A 525 -6.24 3.14 10.43
C ASP A 525 -5.72 4.01 9.26
N GLY A 526 -4.65 3.57 8.57
CA GLY A 526 -4.02 4.28 7.46
C GLY A 526 -2.99 5.31 7.88
N ARG A 527 -2.46 5.18 9.11
CA ARG A 527 -1.21 5.81 9.54
C ARG A 527 -0.06 4.90 9.19
N THR A 528 1.13 5.44 9.30
CA THR A 528 2.35 4.67 9.45
C THR A 528 2.58 4.42 10.94
N ASP A 529 2.71 3.16 11.31
CA ASP A 529 3.21 2.68 12.59
C ASP A 529 4.68 2.26 12.47
N VAL A 530 5.33 2.02 13.60
CA VAL A 530 6.70 1.47 13.63
C VAL A 530 6.69 0.05 14.20
N VAL A 531 7.36 -0.86 13.50
CA VAL A 531 7.75 -2.16 14.07
C VAL A 531 9.19 -2.05 14.55
N MET A 532 9.41 -2.27 15.84
CA MET A 532 10.73 -2.24 16.46
C MET A 532 11.24 -3.65 16.71
N TYR A 533 12.48 -3.92 16.28
CA TYR A 533 13.17 -5.19 16.40
C TYR A 533 14.31 -5.04 17.39
N GLU A 534 14.17 -5.68 18.54
CA GLU A 534 15.01 -5.49 19.73
C GLU A 534 15.87 -6.74 19.96
N ASP A 535 17.19 -6.55 20.12
CA ASP A 535 18.09 -7.63 20.53
C ASP A 535 17.79 -8.06 21.97
N LEU A 536 17.36 -9.31 22.16
CA LEU A 536 17.20 -9.87 23.51
C LEU A 536 18.57 -10.27 24.10
N GLY A 537 19.53 -10.66 23.27
CA GLY A 537 20.87 -11.07 23.65
C GLY A 537 21.29 -12.40 23.02
N GLU A 538 22.54 -12.80 23.26
CA GLU A 538 23.13 -14.02 22.71
C GLU A 538 22.27 -15.25 22.99
N GLY A 539 21.79 -15.91 21.93
CA GLY A 539 20.94 -17.10 22.01
C GLY A 539 19.48 -16.86 22.43
N LEU A 540 19.05 -15.61 22.65
CA LEU A 540 17.67 -15.26 23.03
C LEU A 540 16.81 -14.78 21.84
N GLY A 541 17.44 -14.40 20.73
CA GLY A 541 16.77 -14.00 19.50
C GLY A 541 16.30 -12.54 19.49
N THR A 542 15.22 -12.27 18.77
CA THR A 542 14.69 -10.91 18.52
C THR A 542 13.31 -10.74 19.13
N ARG A 543 13.06 -9.64 19.84
CA ARG A 543 11.71 -9.20 20.20
C ARG A 543 11.15 -8.28 19.12
N LEU A 544 9.87 -8.44 18.80
CA LEU A 544 9.11 -7.47 18.02
C LEU A 544 8.16 -6.69 18.94
N ARG A 545 8.13 -5.37 18.75
CA ARG A 545 7.21 -4.43 19.43
C ARG A 545 6.54 -3.57 18.35
N THR A 546 5.21 -3.47 18.37
CA THR A 546 4.49 -2.50 17.52
C THR A 546 4.36 -1.18 18.26
N LEU A 547 4.55 -0.06 17.57
CA LEU A 547 4.36 1.28 18.11
C LEU A 547 3.31 2.00 17.26
N LEU A 548 2.05 1.85 17.70
CA LEU A 548 0.88 2.35 16.98
C LEU A 548 0.75 3.87 17.13
N SER A 549 0.57 4.60 16.03
CA SER A 549 0.51 6.06 16.01
C SER A 549 -0.90 6.60 16.31
N ASP A 550 -1.00 7.71 17.05
CA ASP A 550 -2.22 8.54 17.07
C ASP A 550 -2.07 9.86 16.28
N GLY A 551 -0.91 10.08 15.65
CA GLY A 551 -0.55 11.30 14.92
C GLY A 551 0.03 12.43 15.79
N ALA A 552 0.07 12.26 17.11
CA ALA A 552 0.66 13.18 18.08
C ALA A 552 1.65 12.51 19.04
N THR A 553 1.53 11.18 19.22
CA THR A 553 2.32 10.25 20.03
C THR A 553 2.27 8.83 19.42
N MET A 554 2.99 7.87 20.02
CA MET A 554 2.86 6.43 19.72
C MET A 554 2.68 5.59 20.99
N THR A 555 1.89 4.52 20.90
CA THR A 555 1.70 3.52 21.95
C THR A 555 2.43 2.23 21.62
N GLY A 556 3.47 1.90 22.40
CA GLY A 556 4.26 0.69 22.22
C GLY A 556 3.64 -0.55 22.89
N ASN A 557 3.39 -1.60 22.11
CA ASN A 557 2.82 -2.87 22.53
C ASN A 557 3.79 -4.03 22.24
N PHE A 558 3.93 -4.97 23.17
CA PHE A 558 4.62 -6.23 22.92
C PHE A 558 3.88 -7.03 21.84
N TRP A 559 4.61 -7.57 20.85
CA TRP A 559 4.04 -8.42 19.81
C TRP A 559 4.43 -9.89 20.01
N LEU A 560 5.73 -10.21 19.94
CA LEU A 560 6.26 -11.56 20.10
C LEU A 560 7.76 -11.57 20.41
N ASP A 561 8.24 -12.68 20.98
CA ASP A 561 9.67 -13.01 21.10
C ASP A 561 10.02 -14.14 20.13
N ASP A 562 10.99 -13.93 19.25
CA ASP A 562 11.38 -14.83 18.18
C ASP A 562 12.79 -15.39 18.41
N VAL A 563 12.85 -16.49 19.16
CA VAL A 563 14.11 -17.19 19.50
C VAL A 563 14.83 -17.77 18.29
N ALA A 564 14.16 -17.89 17.13
CA ALA A 564 14.75 -18.35 15.88
C ALA A 564 15.23 -17.20 14.98
N LEU A 565 15.04 -15.95 15.39
CA LEU A 565 15.44 -14.76 14.63
C LEU A 565 16.67 -14.12 15.25
N GLU A 566 17.84 -14.35 14.65
CA GLU A 566 19.10 -13.78 15.13
C GLU A 566 19.14 -12.27 14.84
N TRP A 567 19.04 -11.42 15.87
CA TRP A 567 18.94 -9.97 15.68
C TRP A 567 20.11 -9.36 14.90
N SER A 568 21.32 -9.93 15.06
CA SER A 568 22.55 -9.44 14.42
C SER A 568 22.45 -9.40 12.89
N THR A 569 21.95 -10.49 12.27
CA THR A 569 22.01 -10.77 10.84
C THR A 569 20.78 -10.29 10.06
N ILE A 570 19.65 -10.06 10.71
CA ILE A 570 18.42 -9.61 10.03
C ILE A 570 18.49 -8.17 9.51
N GLU A 571 17.79 -7.91 8.40
CA GLU A 571 17.49 -6.56 7.94
C GLU A 571 15.98 -6.40 7.73
N PRO A 572 15.27 -5.60 8.55
CA PRO A 572 13.97 -5.07 8.17
C PRO A 572 14.08 -4.24 6.88
N PHE A 573 13.03 -4.29 6.07
CA PHE A 573 12.93 -3.57 4.80
C PHE A 573 11.55 -2.93 4.61
#